data_AF-A0A0W1DVY2-F1
#
_entry.id   AF-A0A0W1DVY2-F1
#
_cell.length_a   1.000
_cell.length_b   1.000
_cell.length_c   1.000
_cell.angle_alpha   90.00
_cell.angle_beta   90.00
_cell.angle_gamma   90.00
#
_symmetry.space_group_name_H-M   'P 1'
#
loop_
_entity.id
_entity.type
_entity.pdbx_description
1 polymer ?
#
loop_
_entity_poly.entity_id
_entity_poly.type
_entity_poly.pdbx_seq_one_letter_code
_entity_poly.pdbx_strand_id
1 'polypeptide(L)'
;MQKRIILASAVAAVLLAGCEKAEAPAPADTASTTEEVPVETVPAEGAETTDPATAPHRFASWAGKWTGVEGMYVTITPGEPGKYKLDMQSDLDTKGTYDGEDSEHGIKFKRGAEELSLHRGSGDETGLKYLAGKKECLIVKAGEGYCRD
;
A
#
# COMPACT_ATOMS: atom_id res chain seq x y z
N MET A 1 -9.68 -41.42 -22.69
CA MET A 1 -9.28 -40.77 -23.96
C MET A 1 -8.62 -39.43 -23.63
N GLN A 2 -7.29 -39.38 -23.68
CA GLN A 2 -6.51 -38.16 -23.48
C GLN A 2 -6.56 -37.32 -24.76
N LYS A 3 -6.95 -36.04 -24.65
CA LYS A 3 -6.65 -35.04 -25.67
C LYS A 3 -5.69 -34.02 -25.08
N ARG A 4 -4.41 -34.24 -25.37
CA ARG A 4 -3.35 -33.23 -25.25
C ARG A 4 -3.53 -32.25 -26.40
N ILE A 5 -3.56 -30.96 -26.10
CA ILE A 5 -3.30 -29.91 -27.10
C ILE A 5 -2.14 -29.10 -26.53
N ILE A 6 -1.00 -29.27 -27.17
CA ILE A 6 0.25 -28.52 -27.02
C ILE A 6 0.25 -27.50 -28.14
N LEU A 7 0.54 -26.22 -27.84
CA LEU A 7 1.02 -25.16 -28.74
C LEU A 7 1.45 -24.01 -27.80
N ALA A 8 2.71 -23.84 -27.40
CA ALA A 8 3.93 -23.46 -28.13
C ALA A 8 4.00 -21.96 -28.51
N SER A 9 4.97 -21.29 -27.86
CA SER A 9 5.76 -20.14 -28.36
C SER A 9 5.06 -18.76 -28.36
N ALA A 10 5.69 -17.62 -28.05
CA ALA A 10 7.10 -17.25 -28.18
C ALA A 10 7.52 -16.15 -27.19
N VAL A 11 8.82 -16.16 -26.90
CA VAL A 11 9.61 -15.22 -26.10
C VAL A 11 9.81 -13.89 -26.86
N ALA A 12 9.75 -12.76 -26.14
CA ALA A 12 10.47 -11.54 -26.53
C ALA A 12 10.82 -10.72 -25.27
N ALA A 13 12.02 -10.96 -24.72
CA ALA A 13 12.67 -10.09 -23.76
C ALA A 13 13.41 -9.00 -24.53
N VAL A 14 13.17 -7.73 -24.18
CA VAL A 14 14.01 -6.60 -24.60
C VAL A 14 14.46 -5.89 -23.34
N LEU A 15 15.69 -6.18 -22.93
CA LEU A 15 16.51 -5.34 -22.08
C LEU A 15 17.24 -4.35 -22.99
N LEU A 16 17.37 -3.09 -22.58
CA LEU A 16 18.57 -2.26 -22.83
C LEU A 16 18.51 -1.02 -21.94
N ALA A 17 19.51 -0.95 -21.06
CA ALA A 17 19.85 0.18 -20.21
C ALA A 17 20.46 1.33 -21.02
N GLY A 18 20.31 2.56 -20.51
CA GLY A 18 21.00 3.75 -21.04
C GLY A 18 21.27 4.75 -19.92
N CYS A 19 22.40 4.62 -19.25
CA CYS A 19 23.06 5.67 -18.48
C CYS A 19 24.03 6.38 -19.41
N GLU A 20 23.96 7.70 -19.58
CA GLU A 20 25.14 8.49 -19.95
C GLU A 20 24.92 10.00 -19.79
N LYS A 21 25.63 10.61 -18.83
CA LYS A 21 26.30 11.89 -19.05
C LYS A 21 27.43 12.05 -18.03
N ALA A 22 28.63 11.84 -18.54
CA ALA A 22 29.89 12.22 -17.91
C ALA A 22 30.15 13.72 -18.13
N GLU A 23 30.68 14.39 -17.12
CA GLU A 23 31.58 15.53 -17.30
C GLU A 23 32.52 15.66 -16.09
N ALA A 24 33.81 15.83 -16.40
CA ALA A 24 34.95 16.06 -15.52
C ALA A 24 36.01 16.81 -16.37
N PRO A 25 37.05 17.47 -15.82
CA PRO A 25 37.24 18.07 -14.47
C PRO A 25 37.99 19.45 -14.46
N ALA A 26 38.05 20.04 -13.24
CA ALA A 26 39.19 20.76 -12.59
C ALA A 26 39.63 22.18 -13.05
N PRO A 27 40.49 22.90 -12.27
CA PRO A 27 40.56 23.09 -10.80
C PRO A 27 40.79 24.57 -10.39
N ALA A 28 40.71 24.91 -9.09
CA ALA A 28 41.60 25.89 -8.45
C ALA A 28 41.45 25.87 -6.92
N ASP A 29 42.49 25.35 -6.27
CA ASP A 29 42.84 25.48 -4.85
C ASP A 29 42.94 26.94 -4.38
N THR A 30 42.51 27.24 -3.14
CA THR A 30 43.43 27.69 -2.07
C THR A 30 42.77 27.81 -0.68
N ALA A 31 43.18 26.89 0.19
CA ALA A 31 43.55 26.99 1.62
C ALA A 31 42.98 28.09 2.55
N SER A 32 42.32 27.63 3.63
CA SER A 32 42.44 27.98 5.08
C SER A 32 41.09 27.65 5.73
N THR A 33 40.95 26.96 6.86
CA THR A 33 41.79 26.91 8.06
C THR A 33 41.49 25.60 8.82
N THR A 34 42.49 25.10 9.53
CA THR A 34 42.40 23.98 10.47
C THR A 34 41.57 24.38 11.70
N GLU A 35 40.53 23.61 12.01
CA GLU A 35 40.02 23.48 13.38
C GLU A 35 39.76 21.99 13.62
N GLU A 36 40.60 21.39 14.47
CA GLU A 36 40.52 19.99 14.86
C GLU A 36 39.41 19.81 15.90
N VAL A 37 38.42 18.97 15.58
CA VAL A 37 37.45 18.46 16.54
C VAL A 37 37.38 16.94 16.34
N PRO A 38 37.46 16.14 17.41
CA PRO A 38 37.94 14.76 17.34
C PRO A 38 36.97 13.81 16.64
N VAL A 39 37.58 12.84 15.96
CA VAL A 39 36.98 11.65 15.36
C VAL A 39 36.31 10.80 16.45
N GLU A 40 34.99 10.71 16.40
CA GLU A 40 34.24 9.60 16.98
C GLU A 40 33.80 8.67 15.84
N THR A 41 34.46 7.52 15.78
CA THR A 41 34.15 6.38 14.91
C THR A 41 33.00 5.57 15.47
N VAL A 42 31.89 5.40 14.70
CA VAL A 42 31.10 4.16 14.43
C VAL A 42 29.67 4.49 13.96
N PRO A 43 28.96 3.58 13.26
CA PRO A 43 29.32 2.79 12.09
C PRO A 43 28.34 3.04 10.92
N ALA A 44 28.60 2.33 9.82
CA ALA A 44 27.86 2.30 8.57
C ALA A 44 26.32 2.26 8.69
N GLU A 45 25.69 3.09 7.85
CA GLU A 45 24.63 2.72 6.91
C GLU A 45 23.86 1.43 7.28
N GLY A 46 22.97 1.55 8.26
CA GLY A 46 21.81 0.69 8.34
C GLY A 46 20.79 1.22 7.34
N ALA A 47 20.70 0.61 6.16
CA ALA A 47 19.42 0.60 5.48
C ALA A 47 18.46 -0.12 6.43
N GLU A 48 17.74 0.64 7.25
CA GLU A 48 16.62 0.12 8.02
C GLU A 48 15.60 -0.36 6.97
N THR A 49 15.66 -1.65 6.62
CA THR A 49 14.46 -2.38 6.28
C THR A 49 13.57 -2.26 7.51
N THR A 50 12.78 -1.19 7.54
CA THR A 50 11.71 -1.00 8.51
C THR A 50 10.86 -2.25 8.41
N ASP A 51 10.99 -3.15 9.40
CA ASP A 51 10.14 -4.33 9.47
C ASP A 51 8.72 -3.78 9.44
N PRO A 52 7.91 -4.16 8.46
CA PRO A 52 6.66 -3.49 8.30
C PRO A 52 5.69 -3.96 9.42
N ALA A 53 6.09 -4.90 10.29
CA ALA A 53 5.47 -5.22 11.58
C ALA A 53 5.84 -4.26 12.74
N THR A 54 6.85 -3.40 12.58
CA THR A 54 7.28 -2.40 13.57
C THR A 54 6.91 -0.96 13.16
N ALA A 55 6.40 -0.78 11.94
CA ALA A 55 5.93 0.52 11.49
C ALA A 55 4.73 0.98 12.33
N PRO A 56 4.66 2.27 12.73
CA PRO A 56 3.37 2.83 13.13
C PRO A 56 2.38 2.56 12.01
N HIS A 57 1.14 2.19 12.35
CA HIS A 57 0.03 1.84 11.45
C HIS A 57 0.28 2.22 9.98
N ARG A 58 0.64 1.24 9.13
CA ARG A 58 1.02 1.53 7.72
C ARG A 58 -0.06 2.30 6.97
N PHE A 59 -1.32 2.08 7.36
CA PHE A 59 -2.51 2.70 6.79
C PHE A 59 -3.16 3.70 7.75
N ALA A 60 -2.38 4.35 8.63
CA ALA A 60 -2.88 5.36 9.57
C ALA A 60 -3.73 6.45 8.88
N SER A 61 -3.35 6.85 7.67
CA SER A 61 -4.06 7.87 6.88
C SER A 61 -5.47 7.44 6.46
N TRP A 62 -5.80 6.15 6.54
CA TRP A 62 -7.13 5.65 6.23
C TRP A 62 -8.11 5.77 7.40
N ALA A 63 -7.66 6.17 8.58
CA ALA A 63 -8.50 6.34 9.76
C ALA A 63 -9.74 7.21 9.48
N GLY A 64 -10.84 6.90 10.16
CA GLY A 64 -12.15 7.54 10.01
C GLY A 64 -13.09 6.81 9.05
N LYS A 65 -14.21 7.46 8.71
CA LYS A 65 -15.29 6.89 7.90
C LYS A 65 -15.03 7.01 6.39
N TRP A 66 -15.36 5.96 5.65
CA TRP A 66 -15.44 5.90 4.19
C TRP A 66 -16.86 5.46 3.81
N THR A 67 -17.43 6.02 2.75
CA THR A 67 -18.85 5.84 2.43
C THR A 67 -19.02 5.07 1.12
N GLY A 68 -19.84 4.01 1.18
CA GLY A 68 -20.26 3.22 0.03
C GLY A 68 -21.67 3.59 -0.44
N VAL A 69 -22.26 2.74 -1.27
CA VAL A 69 -23.62 2.93 -1.77
C VAL A 69 -24.65 2.54 -0.71
N GLU A 70 -25.86 3.08 -0.80
CA GLU A 70 -27.02 2.62 -0.01
C GLU A 70 -26.80 2.55 1.51
N GLY A 71 -25.97 3.45 2.05
CA GLY A 71 -25.68 3.49 3.49
C GLY A 71 -24.53 2.58 3.94
N MET A 72 -23.92 1.81 3.03
CA MET A 72 -22.68 1.08 3.29
C MET A 72 -21.57 2.02 3.75
N TYR A 73 -20.72 1.55 4.66
CA TYR A 73 -19.58 2.30 5.14
C TYR A 73 -18.52 1.39 5.76
N VAL A 74 -17.30 1.91 5.90
CA VAL A 74 -16.32 1.41 6.84
C VAL A 74 -15.75 2.58 7.64
N THR A 75 -15.68 2.43 8.96
CA THR A 75 -14.98 3.34 9.87
C THR A 75 -13.76 2.62 10.42
N ILE A 76 -12.58 3.17 10.10
CA ILE A 76 -11.29 2.58 10.43
C ILE A 76 -10.75 3.30 11.68
N THR A 77 -10.50 2.54 12.75
CA THR A 77 -9.92 3.06 13.99
C THR A 77 -8.59 2.35 14.26
N PRO A 78 -7.45 3.06 14.19
CA PRO A 78 -6.16 2.49 14.58
C PRO A 78 -6.15 2.08 16.06
N GLY A 79 -5.56 0.92 16.37
CA GLY A 79 -5.38 0.38 17.73
C GLY A 79 -3.91 0.24 18.12
N GLU A 80 -3.53 -0.93 18.67
CA GLU A 80 -2.12 -1.33 18.85
C GLU A 80 -1.37 -1.28 17.51
N PRO A 81 -0.03 -1.07 17.48
CA PRO A 81 0.73 -0.98 16.23
C PRO A 81 0.36 -2.07 15.22
N GLY A 82 -0.06 -1.63 14.03
CA GLY A 82 -0.48 -2.48 12.93
C GLY A 82 -1.82 -3.19 13.12
N LYS A 83 -2.62 -2.83 14.13
CA LYS A 83 -3.97 -3.36 14.40
C LYS A 83 -5.04 -2.29 14.21
N TYR A 84 -6.19 -2.69 13.69
CA TYR A 84 -7.30 -1.78 13.43
C TYR A 84 -8.61 -2.37 13.94
N LYS A 85 -9.55 -1.52 14.34
CA LYS A 85 -10.96 -1.87 14.41
C LYS A 85 -11.68 -1.31 13.18
N LEU A 86 -12.43 -2.18 12.51
CA LEU A 86 -13.21 -1.86 11.32
C LEU A 86 -14.69 -2.00 11.65
N ASP A 87 -15.38 -0.88 11.90
CA ASP A 87 -16.84 -0.87 11.99
C ASP A 87 -17.42 -0.69 10.58
N MET A 88 -18.21 -1.65 10.12
CA MET A 88 -18.56 -1.73 8.72
C MET A 88 -20.00 -2.19 8.51
N GLN A 89 -20.64 -1.56 7.53
CA GLN A 89 -21.85 -2.06 6.89
C GLN A 89 -21.50 -2.39 5.43
N SER A 90 -21.45 -3.69 5.13
CA SER A 90 -20.92 -4.23 3.88
C SER A 90 -21.96 -4.43 2.80
N ASP A 91 -23.23 -4.46 3.19
CA ASP A 91 -24.41 -4.48 2.35
C ASP A 91 -25.63 -4.03 3.20
N LEU A 92 -26.86 -4.23 2.72
CA LEU A 92 -28.08 -3.82 3.42
C LEU A 92 -28.39 -4.65 4.67
N ASP A 93 -27.83 -5.85 4.78
CA ASP A 93 -28.16 -6.84 5.82
C ASP A 93 -26.97 -7.16 6.73
N THR A 94 -25.75 -6.83 6.32
CA THR A 94 -24.50 -7.19 6.98
C THR A 94 -23.84 -5.97 7.60
N LYS A 95 -23.92 -5.88 8.93
CA LYS A 95 -23.19 -4.91 9.73
C LYS A 95 -22.40 -5.60 10.84
N GLY A 96 -21.18 -5.14 11.10
CA GLY A 96 -20.35 -5.70 12.16
C GLY A 96 -19.08 -4.91 12.43
N THR A 97 -18.37 -5.32 13.48
CA THR A 97 -17.04 -4.82 13.81
C THR A 97 -16.02 -5.95 13.64
N TYR A 98 -14.91 -5.66 12.96
CA TYR A 98 -13.88 -6.64 12.63
C TYR A 98 -12.51 -6.18 13.11
N ASP A 99 -11.68 -7.16 13.48
CA ASP A 99 -10.26 -6.96 13.76
C ASP A 99 -9.47 -6.96 12.45
N GLY A 100 -8.79 -5.85 12.21
CA GLY A 100 -7.89 -5.64 11.09
C GLY A 100 -6.43 -5.69 11.49
N GLU A 101 -5.56 -6.04 10.55
CA GLU A 101 -4.11 -6.00 10.71
C GLU A 101 -3.45 -5.47 9.44
N ASP A 102 -2.29 -4.83 9.59
CA ASP A 102 -1.45 -4.46 8.46
C ASP A 102 -1.11 -5.67 7.59
N SER A 103 -1.06 -5.43 6.28
CA SER A 103 -0.55 -6.35 5.28
C SER A 103 0.26 -5.58 4.23
N GLU A 104 0.78 -6.28 3.23
CA GLU A 104 1.55 -5.67 2.14
C GLU A 104 0.73 -4.64 1.34
N HIS A 105 -0.56 -4.92 1.10
CA HIS A 105 -1.39 -4.14 0.18
C HIS A 105 -2.64 -3.51 0.80
N GLY A 106 -2.83 -3.67 2.12
CA GLY A 106 -4.01 -3.12 2.79
C GLY A 106 -4.19 -3.65 4.21
N ILE A 107 -5.40 -3.51 4.74
CA ILE A 107 -5.76 -4.02 6.06
C ILE A 107 -6.43 -5.38 5.87
N LYS A 108 -5.78 -6.47 6.29
CA LYS A 108 -6.37 -7.82 6.29
C LYS A 108 -7.31 -7.98 7.47
N PHE A 109 -8.45 -8.64 7.28
CA PHE A 109 -9.42 -8.91 8.35
C PHE A 109 -10.21 -10.19 8.06
N LYS A 110 -10.94 -10.70 9.05
CA LYS A 110 -11.82 -11.87 8.89
C LYS A 110 -13.29 -11.48 9.03
N ARG A 111 -14.13 -11.96 8.11
CA ARG A 111 -15.60 -11.89 8.20
C ARG A 111 -16.16 -13.30 8.19
N GLY A 112 -16.51 -13.81 9.36
CA GLY A 112 -16.81 -15.22 9.52
C GLY A 112 -15.57 -16.08 9.24
N ALA A 113 -15.67 -17.01 8.29
CA ALA A 113 -14.57 -17.86 7.85
C ALA A 113 -13.76 -17.27 6.68
N GLU A 114 -14.20 -16.15 6.10
CA GLU A 114 -13.54 -15.52 4.95
C GLU A 114 -12.40 -14.60 5.40
N GLU A 115 -11.22 -14.77 4.81
CA GLU A 115 -10.10 -13.82 4.91
C GLU A 115 -10.21 -12.79 3.80
N LEU A 116 -10.26 -11.51 4.18
CA LEU A 116 -10.49 -10.38 3.29
C LEU A 116 -9.39 -9.33 3.46
N SER A 117 -9.27 -8.44 2.48
CA SER A 117 -8.35 -7.30 2.55
C SER A 117 -9.04 -6.03 2.07
N LEU A 118 -9.02 -5.00 2.92
CA LEU A 118 -9.40 -3.64 2.54
C LEU A 118 -8.17 -2.97 1.92
N HIS A 119 -8.22 -2.66 0.62
CA HIS A 119 -7.09 -2.15 -0.14
C HIS A 119 -7.48 -0.90 -0.93
N ARG A 120 -6.49 -0.11 -1.37
CA ARG A 120 -6.72 1.11 -2.16
C ARG A 120 -7.20 0.76 -3.56
N GLY A 121 -8.10 1.58 -4.10
CA GLY A 121 -8.52 1.53 -5.49
C GLY A 121 -9.26 2.80 -5.88
N SER A 122 -10.00 2.73 -6.98
CA SER A 122 -10.87 3.79 -7.48
C SER A 122 -12.33 3.38 -7.48
N GLY A 123 -13.20 4.36 -7.62
CA GLY A 123 -14.64 4.15 -7.70
C GLY A 123 -15.06 3.31 -8.90
N ASP A 124 -14.31 3.40 -10.00
CA ASP A 124 -14.53 2.60 -11.20
C ASP A 124 -14.23 1.11 -10.93
N GLU A 125 -13.17 0.81 -10.15
CA GLU A 125 -12.77 -0.55 -9.77
C GLU A 125 -13.75 -1.20 -8.78
N THR A 126 -14.53 -0.42 -8.03
CA THR A 126 -15.56 -0.97 -7.14
C THR A 126 -16.68 -1.68 -7.91
N GLY A 127 -16.91 -1.33 -9.18
CA GLY A 127 -18.07 -1.76 -9.95
C GLY A 127 -19.39 -1.09 -9.53
N LEU A 128 -19.36 -0.11 -8.62
CA LEU A 128 -20.54 0.55 -8.08
C LEU A 128 -20.75 1.90 -8.79
N LYS A 129 -21.87 2.03 -9.52
CA LYS A 129 -22.18 3.21 -10.36
C LYS A 129 -22.12 4.55 -9.60
N TYR A 130 -22.56 4.57 -8.34
CA TYR A 130 -22.55 5.79 -7.54
C TYR A 130 -21.13 6.24 -7.12
N LEU A 131 -20.17 5.31 -7.12
CA LEU A 131 -18.77 5.60 -6.80
C LEU A 131 -17.94 5.90 -8.04
N ALA A 132 -18.43 5.57 -9.24
CA ALA A 132 -17.71 5.74 -10.51
C ALA A 132 -17.07 7.14 -10.65
N GLY A 133 -15.85 7.17 -11.15
CA GLY A 133 -15.04 8.38 -11.29
C GLY A 133 -14.30 8.85 -10.02
N LYS A 134 -14.69 8.42 -8.82
CA LYS A 134 -13.96 8.76 -7.58
C LYS A 134 -12.58 8.10 -7.54
N LYS A 135 -11.58 8.79 -6.98
CA LYS A 135 -10.17 8.33 -6.97
C LYS A 135 -9.66 7.92 -5.60
N GLU A 136 -10.30 8.42 -4.55
CA GLU A 136 -9.98 8.08 -3.17
C GLU A 136 -10.96 7.01 -2.70
N CYS A 137 -10.67 5.74 -2.96
CA CYS A 137 -11.53 4.63 -2.56
C CYS A 137 -10.75 3.49 -1.91
N LEU A 138 -11.45 2.77 -1.04
CA LEU A 138 -11.02 1.50 -0.47
C LEU A 138 -12.00 0.41 -0.93
N ILE A 139 -11.47 -0.77 -1.25
CA ILE A 139 -12.20 -1.88 -1.85
C ILE A 139 -11.95 -3.13 -0.99
N VAL A 140 -13.00 -3.90 -0.75
CA VAL A 140 -12.88 -5.26 -0.17
C VAL A 140 -12.96 -6.29 -1.29
N LYS A 141 -13.97 -6.14 -2.16
CA LYS A 141 -14.21 -6.97 -3.34
C LYS A 141 -15.05 -6.20 -4.36
N ALA A 142 -15.19 -6.72 -5.57
CA ALA A 142 -16.12 -6.17 -6.54
C ALA A 142 -17.54 -6.11 -5.94
N GLY A 143 -18.20 -4.95 -6.04
CA GLY A 143 -19.49 -4.68 -5.41
C GLY A 143 -19.42 -4.26 -3.93
N GLU A 144 -18.23 -4.22 -3.31
CA GLU A 144 -18.03 -3.74 -1.94
C GLU A 144 -16.85 -2.76 -1.89
N GLY A 145 -17.17 -1.47 -1.99
CA GLY A 145 -16.19 -0.39 -1.91
C GLY A 145 -16.74 0.86 -1.23
N TYR A 146 -15.82 1.69 -0.76
CA TYR A 146 -16.10 2.87 0.04
C TYR A 146 -15.16 4.00 -0.39
N CYS A 147 -15.71 5.17 -0.71
CA CYS A 147 -14.90 6.29 -1.17
C CYS A 147 -14.96 7.48 -0.20
N ARG A 148 -13.96 8.33 -0.32
CA ARG A 148 -13.94 9.72 0.10
C ARG A 148 -13.94 10.61 -1.14
N ASP A 149 -14.23 11.88 -0.94
CA ASP A 149 -14.29 12.87 -2.02
C ASP A 149 -12.91 13.15 -2.61
#